data_AF-A0A950R6H9-F1
#
_entry.id   AF-A0A950R6H9-F1
#
_cell.length_a   1.000
_cell.length_b   1.000
_cell.length_c   1.000
_cell.angle_alpha   90.00
_cell.angle_beta   90.00
_cell.angle_gamma   90.00
#
_symmetry.space_group_name_H-M   'P 1'
#
loop_
_entity.id
_entity.type
_entity.pdbx_description
1 polymer ?
#
loop_
_entity_poly.entity_id
_entity_poly.type
_entity_poly.pdbx_seq_one_letter_code
_entity_poly.pdbx_strand_id
1 'polypeptide(L)' 'MSAARDILTVCFVLAGIVFFVAGTVGLLRFPDSLTRLHALTKADNLGLGLIALGLLPRAQGAADAIKLCLVWLLVLLA' A
#
# COMPACT_ATOMS: atom_id res chain seq x y z
N MET A 1 20.59 -0.86 -14.03
CA MET A 1 19.64 -1.51 -13.10
C MET A 1 20.36 -1.65 -11.78
N SER A 2 19.91 -0.96 -10.73
CA SER A 2 20.58 -0.99 -9.43
C SER A 2 19.91 -2.04 -8.57
N ALA A 3 20.64 -3.10 -8.22
CA ALA A 3 20.14 -4.19 -7.37
C ALA A 3 19.53 -3.68 -6.05
N ALA A 4 20.05 -2.57 -5.51
CA ALA A 4 19.50 -1.93 -4.32
C ALA A 4 18.06 -1.43 -4.52
N ARG A 5 17.75 -0.86 -5.70
CA ARG A 5 16.37 -0.43 -6.03
C ARG A 5 15.45 -1.62 -6.22
N ASP A 6 15.96 -2.71 -6.81
CA ASP A 6 15.19 -3.93 -7.00
C ASP A 6 14.78 -4.54 -5.65
N ILE A 7 15.74 -4.68 -4.72
CA ILE A 7 15.51 -5.19 -3.37
C ILE A 7 14.52 -4.30 -2.61
N LEU A 8 14.71 -2.97 -2.66
CA LEU A 8 13.81 -2.03 -1.98
C LEU A 8 12.38 -2.15 -2.50
N THR A 9 12.18 -2.16 -3.81
CA THR A 9 10.85 -2.33 -4.42
C THR A 9 10.22 -3.63 -3.96
N VAL A 10 10.94 -4.76 -4.02
CA VAL A 10 10.41 -6.07 -3.63
C VAL A 10 10.03 -6.08 -2.15
N CYS A 11 10.89 -5.58 -1.26
CA CYS A 11 10.61 -5.54 0.17
C CYS A 11 9.35 -4.72 0.50
N PHE A 12 9.23 -3.52 -0.06
CA PHE A 12 8.09 -2.64 0.18
C PHE A 12 6.79 -3.20 -0.41
N VAL A 13 6.84 -3.76 -1.62
CA VAL A 13 5.67 -4.36 -2.26
C VAL A 13 5.19 -5.60 -1.50
N LEU A 14 6.11 -6.48 -1.08
CA LEU A 14 5.76 -7.66 -0.27
C LEU A 14 5.17 -7.24 1.08
N ALA A 15 5.74 -6.23 1.74
CA ALA A 15 5.17 -5.70 2.97
C ALA A 15 3.74 -5.18 2.74
N GLY A 16 3.50 -4.43 1.65
CA GLY A 16 2.16 -3.96 1.30
C GLY A 16 1.16 -5.10 1.03
N ILE A 17 1.60 -6.17 0.35
CA ILE A 17 0.78 -7.37 0.11
C ILE A 17 0.36 -8.01 1.44
N VAL A 18 1.28 -8.11 2.41
CA VAL A 18 0.95 -8.67 3.74
C VAL A 18 -0.16 -7.86 4.41
N PHE A 19 -0.15 -6.53 4.30
CA PHE A 19 -1.23 -5.69 4.83
C PHE A 19 -2.56 -5.95 4.13
N PHE A 20 -2.60 -6.04 2.80
CA PHE A 20 -3.84 -6.37 2.08
C PHE A 20 -4.40 -7.75 2.43
N VAL A 21 -3.53 -8.75 2.59
CA VAL A 21 -3.93 -10.08 3.07
C VAL A 21 -4.48 -9.99 4.49
N ALA A 22 -3.83 -9.25 5.38
CA ALA A 22 -4.31 -9.05 6.74
C ALA A 22 -5.68 -8.34 6.78
N GLY A 23 -5.90 -7.34 5.93
CA GLY A 23 -7.19 -6.66 5.75
C GLY A 23 -8.29 -7.60 5.26
N THR A 24 -7.97 -8.43 4.26
CA THR A 24 -8.90 -9.45 3.73
C THR A 24 -9.26 -10.48 4.80
N VAL A 25 -8.27 -10.95 5.56
CA VAL A 25 -8.50 -11.86 6.69
C VAL A 25 -9.35 -11.20 7.77
N GLY A 26 -9.08 -9.93 8.09
CA GLY A 26 -9.88 -9.15 9.04
C GLY A 26 -11.35 -9.00 8.60
N LEU A 27 -11.58 -8.75 7.31
CA LEU A 27 -12.92 -8.67 6.73
C LEU A 27 -13.71 -9.98 6.84
N LEU A 28 -13.03 -11.12 6.66
CA LEU A 28 -13.65 -12.46 6.75
C LEU A 28 -13.85 -12.94 8.20
N ARG A 29 -12.92 -12.61 9.10
CA ARG A 29 -12.94 -13.12 10.49
C ARG A 29 -13.71 -12.25 11.47
N PHE A 30 -13.75 -10.94 11.27
CA PHE A 30 -14.34 -10.06 12.28
C PHE A 30 -15.88 -10.16 12.31
N PRO A 31 -16.50 -10.15 13.51
CA PRO A 31 -17.92 -10.44 13.65
C PRO A 31 -18.82 -9.25 13.29
N ASP A 32 -18.35 -8.03 13.47
CA ASP A 32 -19.16 -6.80 13.33
C ASP A 32 -18.67 -5.90 12.18
N SER A 33 -19.61 -5.20 11.55
CA SER A 33 -19.34 -4.29 10.42
C SER A 33 -18.32 -3.20 10.74
N LEU A 34 -18.36 -2.60 11.93
CA LEU A 34 -17.41 -1.55 12.32
C LEU A 34 -16.00 -2.12 12.49
N THR A 35 -15.88 -3.31 13.07
CA THR A 35 -14.57 -3.98 13.23
C THR A 35 -13.97 -4.38 11.88
N ARG A 36 -14.80 -4.83 10.93
CA ARG A 36 -14.37 -5.12 9.54
C ARG A 36 -13.91 -3.86 8.82
N LEU A 37 -14.66 -2.76 8.91
CA LEU A 37 -14.30 -1.49 8.30
C LEU A 37 -13.03 -0.90 8.89
N HIS A 38 -12.81 -1.01 10.20
CA HIS A 38 -11.55 -0.60 10.83
C HIS A 38 -10.38 -1.40 10.24
N ALA A 39 -10.50 -2.73 10.20
CA ALA A 39 -9.45 -3.60 9.67
C ALA A 39 -9.09 -3.24 8.22
N LEU A 40 -10.12 -3.06 7.40
CA LEU A 40 -9.98 -2.80 5.97
C LEU A 40 -9.35 -1.42 5.71
N THR A 41 -9.84 -0.36 6.36
CA THR A 41 -9.32 1.01 6.16
C THR A 41 -7.86 1.14 6.60
N LYS A 42 -7.45 0.47 7.68
CA LYS A 42 -6.04 0.46 8.12
C LYS A 42 -5.15 -0.34 7.18
N ALA A 43 -5.61 -1.51 6.76
CA ALA A 43 -4.88 -2.38 5.84
C ALA A 43 -4.69 -1.70 4.47
N ASP A 44 -5.73 -1.09 3.92
CA ASP A 44 -5.69 -0.46 2.60
C ASP A 44 -4.79 0.78 2.59
N ASN A 45 -4.90 1.68 3.58
CA ASN A 45 -4.12 2.91 3.61
C ASN A 45 -2.61 2.66 3.80
N LEU A 46 -2.25 1.74 4.70
CA LEU A 46 -0.84 1.37 4.91
C LEU A 46 -0.30 0.48 3.80
N GLY A 47 -1.10 -0.48 3.32
CA GLY A 47 -0.73 -1.39 2.24
C GLY A 47 -0.44 -0.65 0.94
N LEU A 48 -1.34 0.26 0.53
CA LEU A 48 -1.14 1.09 -0.64
C LEU A 48 0.06 2.02 -0.48
N GLY A 49 0.25 2.62 0.71
CA GLY A 49 1.39 3.48 0.99
C GLY A 49 2.73 2.76 0.84
N LEU A 50 2.84 1.53 1.36
CA LEU A 50 4.03 0.70 1.20
C LEU A 50 4.31 0.36 -0.26
N ILE A 51 3.29 -0.03 -1.03
CA ILE A 51 3.46 -0.30 -2.46
C ILE A 51 3.89 0.97 -3.21
N ALA A 52 3.26 2.10 -2.95
CA ALA A 52 3.61 3.37 -3.57
C ALA A 52 5.07 3.75 -3.28
N LEU A 53 5.50 3.64 -2.01
CA LEU A 53 6.90 3.89 -1.61
C LEU A 53 7.90 2.96 -2.30
N GLY A 54 7.55 1.68 -2.49
CA GLY A 54 8.38 0.72 -3.24
C GLY A 54 8.50 1.03 -4.73
N LEU A 55 7.49 1.68 -5.31
CA LEU A 55 7.43 2.07 -6.72
C LEU A 55 8.01 3.46 -7.00
N LEU A 56 8.08 4.36 -6.02
CA LEU A 56 8.63 5.71 -6.20
C LEU A 56 10.04 5.72 -6.83
N PRO A 57 11.02 4.88 -6.41
CA PRO A 57 12.35 4.84 -7.04
C PRO A 57 12.36 4.26 -8.46
N ARG A 58 11.25 3.68 -8.92
CA ARG A 58 11.05 3.13 -10.27
C ARG A 58 10.36 4.11 -11.21
N ALA A 59 9.85 5.24 -10.71
CA ALA A 59 9.21 6.24 -11.54
C ALA A 59 10.17 6.76 -12.61
N GLN A 60 9.71 6.81 -13.87
CA GLN A 60 10.54 7.24 -15.00
C GLN A 60 10.65 8.77 -15.09
N GLY A 61 9.75 9.50 -14.43
CA GLY A 61 9.77 10.96 -14.34
C GLY A 61 9.00 11.49 -13.14
N ALA A 62 9.15 12.80 -12.89
CA ALA A 62 8.50 13.48 -11.77
C ALA A 62 6.97 13.39 -11.83
N ALA A 63 6.39 13.38 -13.03
CA ALA A 63 4.94 13.24 -13.21
C ALA A 63 4.41 11.91 -12.66
N ASP A 64 5.13 10.81 -12.84
CA ASP A 64 4.69 9.49 -12.37
C ASP A 64 4.87 9.35 -10.85
N ALA A 65 5.93 9.92 -10.30
CA ALA A 65 6.11 10.00 -8.85
C ALA A 65 4.99 10.83 -8.20
N ILE A 66 4.63 11.98 -8.80
CA ILE A 66 3.52 12.82 -8.32
C ILE A 66 2.20 12.06 -8.38
N LYS A 67 1.90 11.35 -9.48
CA LYS A 67 0.68 10.52 -9.59
C LYS A 67 0.62 9.48 -8.48
N LEU A 68 1.72 8.77 -8.20
CA LEU A 68 1.78 7.78 -7.12
C LEU A 68 1.51 8.42 -5.74
N CYS A 69 2.13 9.57 -5.47
CA CYS A 69 1.87 10.33 -4.23
C CYS A 69 0.42 10.81 -4.14
N LEU A 70 -0.15 11.31 -5.24
CA LEU A 70 -1.54 11.77 -5.29
C LEU A 70 -2.53 10.64 -5.06
N VAL A 71 -2.31 9.46 -5.66
CA VAL A 71 -3.16 8.28 -5.43
C VAL A 71 -3.13 7.90 -3.95
N TRP A 72 -1.95 7.83 -3.34
CA TRP A 72 -1.83 7.51 -1.92
C TRP A 72 -2.49 8.56 -1.01
N LEU A 73 -2.30 9.85 -1.32
CA LEU A 73 -2.87 10.95 -0.54
C LEU A 73 -4.40 11.01 -0.66
N LEU A 74 -4.94 10.78 -1.86
CA LEU A 74 -6.40 10.70 -2.07
C LEU A 74 -7.02 9.55 -1.28
N VAL A 75 -6.36 8.39 -1.24
CA VAL A 75 -6.83 7.24 -0.47
C VAL A 75 -6.72 7.49 1.05
N LEU A 76 -5.70 8.21 1.50
CA LEU A 76 -5.59 8.64 2.91
C LEU A 76 -6.69 9.62 3.34
N LEU A 77 -7.21 10.42 2.40
CA LEU A 77 -8.26 11.40 2.64
C LEU A 77 -9.67 10.78 2.66
N ALA A 78 -9.85 9.67 1.95
CA ALA A 78 -11.11 8.93 1.85
C ALA A 78 -11.43 8.15 3.13
#